data_AF-A0ABD5P5L3-F1
#
_entry.id   AF-A0ABD5P5L3-F1
#
_cell.length_a   1.000
_cell.length_b   1.000
_cell.length_c   1.000
_cell.angle_alpha   90.00
_cell.angle_beta   90.00
_cell.angle_gamma   90.00
#
_symmetry.space_group_name_H-M   'P 1'
#
loop_
_entity.id
_entity.type
_entity.pdbx_description
1 polymer ?
#
loop_
_entity_poly.entity_id
_entity_poly.type
_entity_poly.pdbx_seq_one_letter_code
_entity_poly.pdbx_strand_id
1 'polypeptide(L)'
;MAVGLQLLSVVFVLGAIVALIVSIPVLWGIVEDARKRRRERQTGELEPYELADETGRQSASDDGTRESNQSTRISCRHCSTANDPAYTYCRHCAERL
;
A
#
# COMPACT_ATOMS: atom_id res chain seq x y z
N MET A 1 -1.53 34.19 35.40
CA MET A 1 -1.71 32.76 35.05
C MET A 1 -2.27 32.57 33.64
N ALA A 2 -3.38 33.21 33.25
CA ALA A 2 -4.00 33.02 31.93
C ALA A 2 -3.15 33.48 30.72
N VAL A 3 -2.47 34.62 30.84
CA VAL A 3 -1.65 35.18 29.73
C VAL A 3 -0.44 34.29 29.39
N GLY A 4 0.17 33.67 30.40
CA GLY A 4 1.27 32.72 30.19
C GLY A 4 0.83 31.46 29.45
N LEU A 5 -0.36 30.94 29.78
CA LEU A 5 -0.93 29.78 29.07
C LEU A 5 -1.29 30.11 27.61
N GLN A 6 -1.80 31.32 27.35
CA GLN A 6 -2.08 31.79 26.00
C GLN A 6 -0.80 31.88 25.16
N LEU A 7 0.28 32.46 25.68
CA LEU A 7 1.56 32.53 24.97
C LEU A 7 2.13 31.14 24.65
N LEU A 8 2.06 30.20 25.58
CA LEU A 8 2.49 28.82 25.34
C LEU A 8 1.66 28.14 24.23
N SER A 9 0.34 28.35 24.22
CA SER A 9 -0.52 27.79 23.17
C SER A 9 -0.20 28.37 21.79
N VAL A 10 0.06 29.68 21.71
CA VAL A 10 0.42 30.35 20.46
C VAL A 10 1.76 29.85 19.94
N VAL A 11 2.76 29.73 20.82
CA VAL A 11 4.09 29.20 20.46
C VAL A 11 3.97 27.75 19.99
N PHE A 12 3.17 26.93 20.66
CA PHE A 12 2.95 25.54 20.27
C PHE A 12 2.29 25.42 18.90
N VAL A 13 1.23 26.19 18.64
CA VAL A 13 0.52 26.18 17.34
C VAL A 13 1.46 26.64 16.23
N LEU A 14 2.21 27.73 16.43
CA LEU A 14 3.18 28.21 15.45
C LEU A 14 4.29 27.16 15.20
N GLY A 15 4.80 26.55 16.26
CA GLY A 15 5.79 25.47 16.15
C GLY A 15 5.26 24.26 15.37
N ALA A 16 4.02 23.85 15.62
CA ALA A 16 3.37 22.75 14.91
C ALA A 16 3.19 23.05 13.42
N ILE A 17 2.77 24.27 13.07
CA ILE A 17 2.64 24.71 11.68
C ILE A 17 4.00 24.67 10.96
N VAL A 18 5.04 25.21 11.59
CA VAL A 18 6.40 25.21 11.03
C VAL A 18 6.90 23.78 10.82
N ALA A 19 6.70 22.90 11.81
CA ALA A 19 7.07 21.49 11.70
C ALA A 19 6.35 20.79 10.55
N LEU A 20 5.05 21.05 10.37
CA LEU A 20 4.27 20.51 9.24
C LEU A 20 4.84 20.99 7.90
N ILE A 21 5.09 22.29 7.74
CA ILE A 21 5.63 22.86 6.50
C ILE A 21 6.97 22.21 6.13
N VAL A 22 7.86 22.04 7.13
CA VAL A 22 9.17 21.41 6.92
C VAL A 22 9.05 19.91 6.57
N SER A 23 8.03 19.22 7.08
CA SER A 23 7.83 17.79 6.82
C SER A 23 7.23 17.47 5.44
N ILE A 24 6.49 18.40 4.83
CA ILE A 24 5.84 18.23 3.52
C ILE A 24 6.83 17.84 2.39
N PRO A 25 7.97 18.52 2.17
CA PRO A 25 8.89 18.18 1.08
C PRO A 25 9.51 16.78 1.20
N VAL A 26 9.71 16.29 2.43
CA VAL A 26 10.19 14.91 2.67
C VAL A 26 9.16 13.88 2.23
N LEU A 27 7.86 14.13 2.52
CA LEU A 27 6.78 13.27 2.04
C LEU A 27 6.64 13.30 0.52
N TRP A 28 6.86 14.45 -0.11
CA TRP A 28 6.71 14.59 -1.56
C TRP A 28 7.68 13.69 -2.34
N GLY A 29 8.94 13.59 -1.90
CA GLY A 29 9.92 12.71 -2.54
C GLY A 29 9.50 11.23 -2.57
N ILE A 30 8.89 10.75 -1.48
CA ILE A 30 8.40 9.35 -1.39
C ILE A 30 7.18 9.15 -2.31
N VAL A 31 6.27 10.12 -2.36
CA VAL A 31 5.08 10.05 -3.21
C VAL A 31 5.45 10.08 -4.69
N GLU A 32 6.45 10.88 -5.08
CA GLU A 32 6.91 10.98 -6.46
C GLU A 32 7.56 9.67 -6.93
N ASP A 33 8.39 9.05 -6.09
CA ASP A 33 8.97 7.73 -6.36
C ASP A 33 7.90 6.63 -6.45
N ALA A 34 6.90 6.65 -5.57
CA ALA A 34 5.78 5.72 -5.64
C ALA A 34 4.92 5.93 -6.90
N ARG A 35 4.70 7.19 -7.30
CA ARG A 35 3.92 7.55 -8.50
C ARG A 35 4.67 7.16 -9.78
N LYS A 36 6.00 7.31 -9.81
CA LYS A 36 6.83 6.88 -10.93
C LYS A 36 6.75 5.37 -11.14
N ARG A 37 6.90 4.58 -10.07
CA ARG A 37 6.74 3.12 -10.12
C ARG A 37 5.32 2.68 -10.50
N ARG A 38 4.30 3.43 -10.09
CA ARG A 38 2.91 3.17 -10.49
C ARG A 38 2.65 3.47 -11.97
N ARG A 39 3.27 4.53 -12.51
CA ARG A 39 3.21 4.84 -13.95
C ARG A 39 3.90 3.77 -14.78
N GLU A 40 5.08 3.30 -14.39
CA GLU A 40 5.78 2.22 -15.09
C GLU A 40 4.96 0.91 -15.17
N ARG A 41 4.10 0.64 -14.17
CA ARG A 41 3.14 -0.48 -14.22
C ARG A 41 1.91 -0.23 -15.09
N GLN A 42 1.52 1.04 -15.31
CA GLN A 42 0.39 1.39 -16.18
C GLN A 42 0.83 1.58 -17.65
N THR A 43 2.06 2.00 -17.90
CA THR A 43 2.61 2.11 -19.28
C THR A 43 2.98 0.75 -19.88
N GLY A 44 3.00 -0.32 -19.08
CA GLY A 44 3.04 -1.69 -19.59
C GLY A 44 1.69 -2.21 -20.12
N GLU A 45 0.59 -1.47 -19.89
CA GLU A 45 -0.79 -1.89 -20.21
C GLU A 45 -1.54 -0.85 -21.07
N LEU A 46 -0.86 0.19 -21.57
CA LEU A 46 -1.47 1.24 -22.39
C LEU A 46 -0.55 1.61 -23.55
N GLU A 47 -0.19 0.61 -24.36
CA GLU A 47 -0.06 0.83 -25.81
C GLU A 47 -1.49 1.07 -26.33
N PRO A 48 -1.82 2.26 -26.87
CA PRO A 48 -3.11 2.49 -27.49
C PRO A 48 -3.09 1.85 -28.88
N TYR A 49 -3.27 0.53 -28.93
CA TYR A 49 -3.53 -0.18 -30.17
C TYR A 49 -5.05 -0.24 -30.41
N GLU A 50 -5.62 0.89 -30.84
CA GLU A 50 -6.91 0.88 -31.54
C GLU A 50 -6.65 1.13 -33.02
N LEU A 51 -6.48 0.05 -33.78
CA LEU A 51 -7.33 -0.27 -34.94
C LEU A 51 -6.87 -1.55 -35.64
N ALA A 52 -7.84 -2.46 -35.80
CA ALA A 52 -7.79 -3.74 -36.52
C ALA A 52 -6.92 -4.82 -35.84
N ASP A 53 -7.40 -6.03 -35.54
CA ASP A 53 -8.28 -6.89 -36.32
C ASP A 53 -8.84 -7.99 -35.41
N GLU A 54 -10.01 -8.51 -35.75
CA GLU A 54 -10.74 -9.54 -35.01
C GLU A 54 -9.98 -10.87 -35.00
N THR A 55 -9.37 -11.28 -33.88
CA THR A 55 -9.11 -12.72 -33.65
C THR A 55 -8.95 -13.05 -32.16
N GLY A 56 -9.71 -14.04 -31.68
CA GLY A 56 -9.25 -14.85 -30.55
C GLY A 56 -9.82 -14.54 -29.16
N ARG A 57 -11.14 -14.65 -29.04
CA ARG A 57 -11.85 -14.97 -27.79
C ARG A 57 -11.16 -16.09 -27.01
N GLN A 58 -10.75 -15.84 -25.76
CA GLN A 58 -10.90 -16.76 -24.60
C GLN A 58 -10.37 -16.14 -23.31
N SER A 59 -11.29 -15.61 -22.49
CA SER A 59 -11.16 -15.80 -21.04
C SER A 59 -11.24 -17.31 -20.78
N ALA A 60 -10.12 -17.92 -20.41
CA ALA A 60 -10.11 -19.25 -19.83
C ALA A 60 -8.91 -19.37 -18.90
N SER A 61 -9.24 -19.60 -17.64
CA SER A 61 -8.35 -20.00 -16.56
C SER A 61 -7.60 -21.29 -16.88
N ASP A 62 -6.40 -21.38 -16.29
CA ASP A 62 -5.88 -22.55 -15.56
C ASP A 62 -5.54 -23.85 -16.34
N ASP A 63 -4.26 -24.25 -16.28
CA ASP A 63 -3.84 -25.65 -16.13
C ASP A 63 -2.37 -25.69 -15.66
N GLY A 64 -1.98 -26.31 -14.55
CA GLY A 64 -2.74 -27.03 -13.56
C GLY A 64 -1.80 -27.76 -12.61
N THR A 65 -2.11 -27.76 -11.32
CA THR A 65 -2.22 -29.02 -10.57
C THR A 65 -2.87 -28.79 -9.21
N ARG A 66 -4.04 -29.44 -9.07
CA ARG A 66 -4.61 -30.05 -7.87
C ARG A 66 -5.47 -29.16 -6.95
N GLU A 67 -6.77 -29.45 -7.09
CA GLU A 67 -7.66 -29.84 -5.99
C GLU A 67 -8.01 -28.78 -4.94
N SER A 68 -9.27 -28.35 -5.05
CA SER A 68 -10.20 -28.21 -3.93
C SER A 68 -9.95 -27.09 -2.91
N ASN A 69 -10.95 -26.21 -2.74
CA ASN A 69 -11.22 -25.48 -1.49
C ASN A 69 -10.06 -24.69 -0.86
N GLN A 70 -9.19 -24.05 -1.65
CA GLN A 70 -8.17 -23.16 -1.11
C GLN A 70 -8.69 -21.74 -1.01
N SER A 71 -9.40 -21.47 0.10
CA SER A 71 -9.28 -20.19 0.81
C SER A 71 -7.83 -19.73 0.68
N THR A 72 -7.59 -18.55 0.09
CA THR A 72 -6.27 -18.04 -0.26
C THR A 72 -5.35 -18.11 0.96
N ARG A 73 -4.63 -19.22 1.13
CA ARG A 73 -3.78 -19.46 2.31
C ARG A 73 -2.53 -18.61 2.12
N ILE A 74 -2.63 -17.35 2.53
CA ILE A 74 -1.51 -16.42 2.58
C ILE A 74 -0.51 -16.98 3.60
N SER A 75 0.75 -17.23 3.25
CA SER A 75 1.75 -17.68 4.22
C SER A 75 2.40 -16.50 4.94
N CYS A 76 2.66 -16.66 6.24
CA CYS A 76 3.38 -15.66 7.03
C CYS A 76 4.85 -15.62 6.60
N ARG A 77 5.38 -14.42 6.33
CA ARG A 77 6.79 -14.23 5.94
C ARG A 77 7.80 -14.50 7.05
N HIS A 78 7.37 -14.49 8.32
CA HIS A 78 8.25 -14.65 9.47
C HIS A 78 8.33 -16.09 9.98
N CYS A 79 7.20 -16.81 10.02
CA CYS A 79 7.14 -18.17 10.58
C CYS A 79 6.69 -19.24 9.59
N SER A 80 6.57 -18.87 8.30
CA SER A 80 6.12 -19.72 7.16
C SER A 80 4.79 -20.46 7.36
N THR A 81 4.09 -20.20 8.46
CA THR A 81 2.80 -20.81 8.78
C THR A 81 1.69 -20.14 7.97
N ALA A 82 0.64 -20.89 7.64
CA ALA A 82 -0.54 -20.32 6.99
C ALA A 82 -1.14 -19.19 7.85
N ASN A 83 -1.27 -18.02 7.25
CA ASN A 83 -1.99 -16.88 7.80
C ASN A 83 -3.46 -16.97 7.41
N ASP A 84 -4.32 -16.71 8.39
CA ASP A 84 -5.74 -16.55 8.14
C ASP A 84 -5.96 -15.22 7.38
N PRO A 85 -6.58 -15.23 6.19
CA PRO A 85 -6.80 -14.03 5.39
C PRO A 85 -7.74 -13.01 6.06
N ALA A 86 -8.49 -13.41 7.10
CA ALA A 86 -9.28 -12.48 7.90
C ALA A 86 -8.43 -11.50 8.73
N TYR A 87 -7.14 -11.80 8.92
CA TYR A 87 -6.22 -10.98 9.71
C TYR A 87 -5.09 -10.40 8.83
N THR A 88 -4.84 -9.11 9.00
CA THR A 88 -3.72 -8.40 8.35
C THR A 88 -2.36 -8.70 8.99
N TYR A 89 -2.34 -9.41 10.11
CA TYR A 89 -1.15 -9.81 10.85
C TYR A 89 -1.20 -11.32 11.18
N CYS A 90 -0.02 -11.93 11.41
CA CYS A 90 0.06 -13.33 11.78
C CYS A 90 -0.17 -13.55 13.27
N ARG A 91 -1.27 -14.24 13.62
CA ARG A 91 -1.61 -14.57 15.00
C ARG A 91 -0.54 -15.40 15.72
N HIS A 92 0.04 -16.38 15.05
CA HIS A 92 1.11 -17.20 15.63
C HIS A 92 2.37 -16.41 15.98
N CYS A 93 2.68 -15.35 15.23
CA CYS A 93 3.78 -14.46 15.58
C CYS A 93 3.40 -13.52 16.73
N ALA A 94 2.15 -13.08 16.78
CA ALA A 94 1.64 -12.20 17.83
C ALA A 94 1.64 -12.87 19.22
N GLU A 95 1.37 -14.17 19.29
CA GLU A 95 1.35 -14.96 20.54
C GLU A 95 2.74 -15.35 21.06
N ARG A 96 3.81 -15.10 20.29
CA ARG A 96 5.21 -15.44 20.66
C ARG A 96 6.05 -14.22 21.06
N LEU A 97 5.43 -13.05 21.18
CA LEU A 97 6.00 -11.82 21.72
C LEU A 97 5.88 -11.81 23.24
#